data_AF-W2SSZ5-F1
#
_entry.id   AF-W2SSZ5-F1
#
_cell.length_a   1.000
_cell.length_b   1.000
_cell.length_c   1.000
_cell.angle_alpha   90.00
_cell.angle_beta   90.00
_cell.angle_gamma   90.00
#
_symmetry.space_group_name_H-M   'P 1'
#
loop_
_entity.id
_entity.type
_entity.pdbx_description
1 polymer ?
#
loop_
_entity_poly.entity_id
_entity_poly.type
_entity_poly.pdbx_seq_one_letter_code
_entity_poly.pdbx_strand_id
1 'polypeptide(L)'
;MNDAGGLVTKKRAQSMTTRHRRFAKDMNEMNNLMEIVKAVKPNGIIGVSTQGGAFTPEIIKEMSKNNERPIIFALSNPTIKAEC
;
A
#
# COMPACT_ATOMS: atom_id res chain seq x y z
N MET A 1 5.97 -0.67 -2.58
CA MET A 1 5.00 -1.50 -3.33
C MET A 1 4.48 -2.56 -2.38
N ASN A 2 3.16 -2.77 -2.36
CA ASN A 2 2.51 -3.82 -1.57
C ASN A 2 1.86 -4.81 -2.53
N ASP A 3 1.94 -6.11 -2.24
CA ASP A 3 1.27 -7.18 -2.99
C ASP A 3 0.48 -8.10 -2.04
N ALA A 4 -0.03 -9.21 -2.56
CA ALA A 4 -0.78 -10.19 -1.76
C ALA A 4 0.03 -10.78 -0.59
N GLY A 5 1.36 -10.76 -0.67
CA GLY A 5 2.25 -11.18 0.42
C GLY A 5 2.78 -10.02 1.26
N GLY A 6 2.18 -8.83 1.17
CA GLY A 6 2.57 -7.65 1.93
C GLY A 6 3.60 -6.75 1.26
N LEU A 7 4.34 -6.00 2.06
CA LEU A 7 5.37 -5.07 1.60
C LEU A 7 6.45 -5.83 0.83
N VAL A 8 6.75 -5.37 -0.38
CA VAL A 8 7.87 -5.90 -1.17
C VAL A 8 9.18 -5.39 -0.56
N THR A 9 9.88 -6.26 0.17
CA THR A 9 11.17 -5.97 0.81
C THR A 9 12.34 -6.50 -0.03
N LYS A 10 13.56 -6.00 0.19
CA LYS A 10 14.77 -6.49 -0.49
C LYS A 10 14.98 -8.00 -0.31
N LYS A 11 14.66 -8.52 0.87
CA LYS A 11 14.72 -9.96 1.19
C LYS A 11 13.73 -10.76 0.34
N ARG A 12 12.45 -10.36 0.30
CA ARG A 12 11.42 -11.03 -0.53
C ARG A 12 11.71 -10.90 -2.03
N ALA A 13 12.23 -9.76 -2.46
CA ALA A 13 12.41 -9.46 -3.87
C ALA A 13 13.46 -10.35 -4.58
N GLN A 14 14.33 -11.05 -3.84
CA GLN A 14 15.31 -11.98 -4.41
C GLN A 14 14.65 -13.06 -5.28
N SER A 15 13.48 -13.56 -4.89
CA SER A 15 12.71 -14.56 -5.65
C SER A 15 11.65 -13.95 -6.59
N MET A 16 11.59 -12.62 -6.73
CA MET A 16 10.58 -11.92 -7.53
C MET A 16 11.11 -11.46 -8.89
N THR A 17 10.19 -11.06 -9.78
CA THR A 17 10.53 -10.50 -11.09
C THR A 17 11.29 -9.18 -10.98
N THR A 18 12.08 -8.85 -12.01
CA THR A 18 12.88 -7.61 -12.08
C THR A 18 12.05 -6.35 -11.85
N ARG A 19 10.76 -6.36 -12.26
CA ARG A 19 9.83 -5.25 -12.04
C ARG A 19 9.58 -4.97 -10.55
N HIS A 20 9.38 -6.02 -9.74
CA HIS A 20 9.16 -5.87 -8.30
C HIS A 20 10.45 -5.49 -7.56
N ARG A 21 11.60 -6.06 -7.96
CA ARG A 21 12.91 -5.77 -7.36
C ARG A 21 13.24 -4.28 -7.34
N ARG A 22 12.86 -3.52 -8.39
CA ARG A 22 13.09 -2.07 -8.49
C ARG A 22 12.36 -1.27 -7.40
N PHE A 23 11.25 -1.78 -6.88
CA PHE A 23 10.43 -1.11 -5.86
C PHE A 23 10.60 -1.71 -4.46
N ALA A 24 11.52 -2.67 -4.30
CA ALA A 24 11.77 -3.35 -3.05
C ALA A 24 12.37 -2.39 -2.01
N LYS A 25 11.82 -2.41 -0.79
CA LYS A 25 12.27 -1.55 0.31
C LYS A 25 13.20 -2.30 1.26
N ASP A 26 14.17 -1.57 1.81
CA ASP A 26 15.07 -2.09 2.84
C ASP A 26 14.44 -1.89 4.22
N MET A 27 13.44 -2.71 4.50
CA MET A 27 12.59 -2.60 5.70
C MET A 27 12.17 -3.99 6.15
N ASN A 28 11.67 -4.09 7.38
CA ASN A 28 11.06 -5.31 7.90
C ASN A 28 9.86 -5.73 7.04
N GLU A 29 9.63 -7.03 6.97
CA GLU A 29 8.44 -7.59 6.32
C GLU A 29 7.19 -7.17 7.11
N MET A 30 6.18 -6.70 6.39
CA MET A 30 4.91 -6.22 6.94
C MET A 30 3.81 -6.68 6.00
N ASN A 31 2.77 -7.31 6.54
CA ASN A 31 1.67 -7.88 5.74
C ASN A 31 0.36 -7.10 5.90
N ASN A 32 0.33 -6.13 6.80
CA ASN A 32 -0.82 -5.30 7.08
C ASN A 32 -0.62 -3.90 6.48
N LEU A 33 -1.58 -3.43 5.67
CA LEU A 33 -1.53 -2.10 5.06
C LEU A 33 -1.45 -0.98 6.10
N MET A 34 -2.14 -1.11 7.23
CA MET A 34 -2.08 -0.13 8.33
C MET A 34 -0.67 -0.01 8.91
N GLU A 35 0.01 -1.12 9.15
CA GLU A 35 1.39 -1.13 9.65
C GLU A 35 2.33 -0.46 8.65
N ILE A 36 2.16 -0.78 7.36
CA ILE A 36 2.92 -0.17 6.28
C ILE A 36 2.71 1.35 6.24
N VAL A 37 1.46 1.83 6.34
CA VAL A 37 1.15 3.27 6.34
C VAL A 37 1.80 3.97 7.54
N LYS A 38 1.78 3.37 8.72
CA LYS A 38 2.43 3.92 9.93
C LYS A 38 3.95 3.96 9.82
N ALA A 39 4.56 2.92 9.25
CA ALA A 39 6.00 2.81 9.13
C ALA A 39 6.57 3.67 7.99
N VAL A 40 5.91 3.66 6.82
CA VAL A 40 6.37 4.36 5.62
C VAL A 40 5.95 5.83 5.63
N LYS A 41 4.81 6.16 6.27
CA LYS A 41 4.18 7.49 6.31
C LYS A 41 4.11 8.12 4.91
N PRO A 42 3.48 7.45 3.93
CA PRO A 42 3.47 7.94 2.56
C PRO A 42 2.65 9.22 2.43
N ASN A 43 3.04 10.11 1.52
CA ASN A 43 2.25 11.31 1.19
C ASN A 43 1.01 10.99 0.34
N GLY A 44 1.05 9.87 -0.38
CA GLY A 44 -0.07 9.40 -1.18
C GLY A 44 -0.15 7.88 -1.26
N ILE A 45 -1.36 7.37 -1.49
CA ILE A 45 -1.66 5.96 -1.65
C ILE A 45 -2.48 5.74 -2.94
N ILE A 46 -2.09 4.72 -3.69
CA ILE A 46 -2.74 4.34 -4.95
C ILE A 46 -3.14 2.87 -4.86
N GLY A 47 -4.43 2.61 -5.04
CA GLY A 47 -5.04 1.28 -5.02
C GLY A 47 -5.23 0.77 -6.45
N VAL A 48 -4.66 -0.39 -6.74
CA VAL A 48 -4.78 -1.13 -8.02
C VAL A 48 -4.90 -2.63 -7.78
N SER A 49 -5.50 -3.03 -6.64
CA SER A 49 -5.45 -4.41 -6.14
C SER A 49 -6.70 -5.24 -6.44
N THR A 50 -7.76 -4.61 -6.94
CA THR A 50 -9.13 -5.16 -7.06
C THR A 50 -9.76 -5.60 -5.73
N GLN A 51 -9.15 -5.23 -4.60
CA GLN A 51 -9.67 -5.49 -3.26
C GLN A 51 -10.49 -4.30 -2.79
N GLY A 52 -11.81 -4.40 -2.93
CA GLY A 52 -12.73 -3.38 -2.44
C GLY A 52 -12.62 -3.18 -0.93
N GLY A 53 -12.71 -1.93 -0.48
CA GLY A 53 -12.65 -1.58 0.95
C GLY A 53 -11.26 -1.70 1.60
N ALA A 54 -10.18 -1.88 0.82
CA ALA A 54 -8.82 -1.93 1.35
C ALA A 54 -8.38 -0.62 2.03
N PHE A 55 -8.93 0.53 1.64
CA PHE A 55 -8.71 1.83 2.26
C PHE A 55 -9.76 2.08 3.34
N THR A 56 -9.63 1.39 4.46
CA THR A 56 -10.56 1.53 5.59
C THR A 56 -10.53 2.95 6.17
N PRO A 57 -11.58 3.38 6.90
CA PRO A 57 -11.61 4.68 7.56
C PRO A 57 -10.40 4.93 8.48
N GLU A 58 -9.88 3.89 9.12
CA GLU A 58 -8.68 3.97 9.96
C GLU A 58 -7.45 4.30 9.12
N ILE A 59 -7.28 3.68 7.95
CA ILE A 59 -6.17 3.93 7.04
C ILE A 59 -6.23 5.38 6.53
N ILE A 60 -7.41 5.83 6.12
CA ILE A 60 -7.61 7.22 5.65
C ILE A 60 -7.31 8.22 6.78
N LYS A 61 -7.79 7.96 8.00
CA LYS A 61 -7.47 8.80 9.18
C LYS A 61 -5.97 8.83 9.46
N GLU A 62 -5.28 7.70 9.34
CA GLU A 62 -3.84 7.65 9.54
C GLU A 62 -3.06 8.41 8.45
N MET A 63 -3.50 8.34 7.20
CA MET A 63 -2.97 9.16 6.10
C MET A 63 -3.12 10.65 6.38
N SER A 64 -4.26 11.09 6.92
CA SER A 64 -4.53 12.48 7.31
C SER A 64 -3.75 12.94 8.55
N LYS A 65 -3.34 12.02 9.44
CA LYS A 65 -2.42 12.37 10.54
C LYS A 65 -0.99 12.57 10.03
N ASN A 66 -0.58 11.74 9.07
CA ASN A 66 0.76 11.79 8.50
C ASN A 66 0.94 12.98 7.55
N ASN A 67 -0.14 13.46 6.92
CA ASN A 67 -0.11 14.52 5.92
C ASN A 67 -1.33 15.43 6.06
N GLU A 68 -1.12 16.75 6.02
CA GLU A 68 -2.22 17.73 6.01
C GLU A 68 -3.16 17.55 4.80
N ARG A 69 -2.61 17.15 3.65
CA ARG A 69 -3.34 16.91 2.40
C ARG A 69 -2.94 15.56 1.78
N PRO A 70 -3.51 14.44 2.24
CA PRO A 70 -3.15 13.12 1.73
C PRO A 70 -3.70 12.91 0.31
N ILE A 71 -2.90 12.31 -0.57
CA ILE A 71 -3.34 11.92 -1.92
C ILE A 71 -3.87 10.47 -1.88
N ILE A 72 -5.12 10.24 -2.27
CA ILE A 72 -5.74 8.90 -2.24
C ILE A 72 -6.39 8.63 -3.59
N PHE A 73 -5.89 7.63 -4.32
CA PHE A 73 -6.48 7.15 -5.57
C PHE A 73 -6.95 5.71 -5.44
N ALA A 74 -8.27 5.50 -5.42
CA ALA A 74 -8.90 4.18 -5.49
C ALA A 74 -9.24 3.87 -6.96
N LEU A 75 -8.37 3.13 -7.65
CA LEU A 75 -8.46 2.94 -9.10
C LEU A 75 -9.01 1.57 -9.50
N SER A 76 -9.34 0.72 -8.54
CA SER A 76 -9.90 -0.59 -8.85
C SER A 76 -11.29 -0.49 -9.45
N ASN A 77 -11.50 -1.26 -10.53
CA ASN A 77 -12.75 -1.30 -11.29
C ASN A 77 -13.34 -2.72 -11.30
N PRO A 78 -14.68 -2.88 -11.44
CA PRO A 78 -15.72 -1.84 -11.43
C PRO A 78 -15.89 -1.20 -10.04
N THR A 79 -16.72 -0.16 -9.89
CA THR A 79 -16.82 0.66 -8.66
C THR A 79 -16.95 -0.14 -7.35
N ILE A 80 -17.64 -1.28 -7.34
CA ILE A 80 -17.75 -2.16 -6.15
C ILE A 80 -16.41 -2.75 -5.67
N LYS A 81 -15.38 -2.70 -6.52
CA LYS A 81 -14.00 -3.10 -6.21
C LYS A 81 -13.10 -1.92 -5.89
N ALA A 82 -13.60 -0.68 -5.94
CA ALA A 82 -12.83 0.49 -5.53
C ALA A 82 -12.40 0.32 -4.07
N GLU A 83 -11.17 0.74 -3.78
CA GLU A 83 -10.56 0.51 -2.47
C GLU A 83 -11.27 1.23 -1.31
N CYS A 84 -12.14 2.22 -1.58
CA CYS A 84 -12.92 2.97 -0.58
C CYS A 84 -14.41 3.05 -0.93
#